data_AF-A0A939KXV5-F1
#
_entry.id   AF-A0A939KXV5-F1
#
_cell.length_a   1.000
_cell.length_b   1.000
_cell.length_c   1.000
_cell.angle_alpha   90.00
_cell.angle_beta   90.00
_cell.angle_gamma   90.00
#
_symmetry.space_group_name_H-M   'P 1'
#
loop_
_entity.id
_entity.type
_entity.pdbx_description
1 polymer ?
#
loop_
_entity_poly.entity_id
_entity_poly.type
_entity_poly.pdbx_seq_one_letter_code
_entity_poly.pdbx_strand_id
1 'polypeptide(L)'
;MKPGDIAIPQRLGHLSRDPRGYPVIATVDRDSDGVDFGSINEQRKLVLATFDWCAICGLPFRDETRWQFLLHVPEGGSPDAIWSGEAPVHEICGFYAAQICPFLSSPGARLGDDGRRGQRRPASVLAAGYTSTDAVDIKPSGLQDDTYVVHFAHTSAVDRFTYSDRNELRDRYQELLAAETPIEVSPGEKTLVDRFNAISAPPGEDNPGATVAGAAVMAGAGYARNVFRLGGMKPFHEPVYATLASHFLTNDGLCDLADTFRDESGRAAAQWLLEQGDQVPPVLAHWRERGMQQTTGRTTPKAKPQGPGRSVPKNAACPCGSGRKAGRCHPAGL
;
A
#
# COMPACT_ATOMS: atom_id res chain seq x y z
N MET A 1 24.09 18.09 -11.60
CA MET A 1 24.32 16.69 -11.20
C MET A 1 23.34 15.82 -11.96
N LYS A 2 23.86 14.93 -12.80
CA LYS A 2 23.04 13.95 -13.50
C LYS A 2 22.63 12.90 -12.47
N PRO A 3 21.45 12.28 -12.59
CA PRO A 3 21.05 11.28 -11.61
C PRO A 3 21.99 10.06 -11.52
N GLY A 4 22.72 9.73 -12.59
CA GLY A 4 23.78 8.71 -12.56
C GLY A 4 24.99 9.06 -11.70
N ASP A 5 25.09 10.31 -11.21
CA ASP A 5 26.13 10.75 -10.28
C ASP A 5 25.75 10.47 -8.80
N ILE A 6 24.50 10.05 -8.53
CA ILE A 6 24.02 9.70 -7.19
C ILE A 6 24.28 8.22 -6.96
N ALA A 7 25.04 7.88 -5.92
CA ALA A 7 25.25 6.49 -5.52
C ALA A 7 23.91 5.81 -5.25
N ILE A 8 23.71 4.62 -5.81
CA ILE A 8 22.48 3.84 -5.67
C ILE A 8 22.57 3.03 -4.36
N PRO A 9 21.55 3.03 -3.47
CA PRO A 9 21.54 2.20 -2.26
C PRO A 9 21.68 0.72 -2.60
N GLN A 10 22.36 -0.04 -1.73
CA GLN A 10 22.54 -1.48 -1.88
C GLN A 10 21.19 -2.19 -2.03
N ARG A 11 20.16 -1.76 -1.29
CA ARG A 11 18.81 -2.34 -1.34
C ARG A 11 18.10 -2.20 -2.69
N LEU A 12 18.57 -1.33 -3.59
CA LEU A 12 18.08 -1.25 -4.98
C LEU A 12 18.86 -2.14 -5.96
N GLY A 13 19.92 -2.81 -5.51
CA GLY A 13 20.81 -3.60 -6.36
C GLY A 13 20.15 -4.80 -7.04
N HIS A 14 19.05 -5.31 -6.48
CA HIS A 14 18.28 -6.42 -7.04
C HIS A 14 17.29 -5.99 -8.13
N LEU A 15 17.03 -4.70 -8.29
CA LEU A 15 16.08 -4.19 -9.29
C LEU A 15 16.72 -4.18 -10.68
N SER A 16 15.91 -4.50 -11.69
CA SER A 16 16.26 -4.24 -13.08
C SER A 16 16.52 -2.74 -13.30
N ARG A 17 17.35 -2.41 -14.28
CA ARG A 17 17.62 -1.04 -14.68
C ARG A 17 17.02 -0.75 -16.05
N ASP A 18 16.51 0.46 -16.22
CA ASP A 18 16.08 0.94 -17.54
C ASP A 18 17.30 1.25 -18.45
N PRO A 19 17.10 1.55 -19.75
CA PRO A 19 18.20 1.87 -20.66
C PRO A 19 19.05 3.10 -20.27
N ARG A 20 18.56 3.95 -19.37
CA ARG A 20 19.29 5.12 -18.85
C ARG A 20 20.11 4.77 -17.59
N GLY A 21 19.94 3.56 -17.05
CA GLY A 21 20.62 3.06 -15.86
C GLY A 21 19.84 3.25 -14.56
N TYR A 22 18.58 3.72 -14.60
CA TYR A 22 17.76 3.91 -13.41
C TYR A 22 17.18 2.59 -12.90
N PRO A 23 17.22 2.32 -11.59
CA PRO A 23 16.45 1.23 -11.01
C PRO A 23 14.95 1.40 -11.31
N VAL A 24 14.30 0.33 -11.76
CA VAL A 24 12.87 0.29 -12.03
C VAL A 24 12.12 0.09 -10.71
N ILE A 25 11.72 1.20 -10.10
CA ILE A 25 11.17 1.23 -8.73
C ILE A 25 9.85 0.46 -8.59
N ALA A 26 9.65 -0.20 -7.46
CA ALA A 26 8.60 -1.18 -7.21
C ALA A 26 7.15 -0.78 -7.59
N THR A 27 6.74 0.49 -7.46
CA THR A 27 5.37 0.93 -7.84
C THR A 27 5.17 1.21 -9.32
N VAL A 28 6.24 1.43 -10.07
CA VAL A 28 6.18 1.85 -11.46
C VAL A 28 5.60 0.75 -12.33
N ASP A 29 4.74 1.17 -13.25
CA ASP A 29 4.16 0.29 -14.25
C ASP A 29 5.22 -0.25 -15.20
N ARG A 30 5.13 -1.55 -15.49
CA ARG A 30 6.12 -2.27 -16.26
C ARG A 30 5.49 -3.44 -16.99
N ASP A 31 5.75 -3.51 -18.28
CA ASP A 31 5.28 -4.60 -19.15
C ASP A 31 6.38 -5.01 -20.14
N SER A 32 6.01 -5.80 -21.14
CA SER A 32 6.93 -6.22 -22.20
C SER A 32 7.38 -5.08 -23.10
N ASP A 33 6.61 -4.00 -23.18
CA ASP A 33 6.87 -2.85 -24.05
C ASP A 33 7.79 -1.83 -23.35
N GLY A 34 7.84 -1.87 -22.01
CA GLY A 34 8.88 -1.22 -21.23
C GLY A 34 8.43 -0.79 -19.85
N VAL A 35 8.96 0.35 -19.41
CA VAL A 35 8.79 0.89 -18.06
C VAL A 35 8.25 2.31 -18.17
N ASP A 36 7.13 2.59 -17.52
CA ASP A 36 6.53 3.92 -17.50
C ASP A 36 6.67 4.59 -16.12
N PHE A 37 7.75 5.34 -15.94
CA PHE A 37 8.00 6.13 -14.71
C PHE A 37 6.96 7.23 -14.44
N GLY A 38 6.09 7.55 -15.40
CA GLY A 38 4.96 8.47 -15.24
C GLY A 38 3.70 7.81 -14.70
N SER A 39 3.66 6.47 -14.64
CA SER A 39 2.51 5.68 -14.22
C SER A 39 2.80 4.92 -12.92
N ILE A 40 1.82 4.94 -12.03
CA ILE A 40 1.81 4.16 -10.80
C ILE A 40 0.80 3.03 -10.96
N ASN A 41 1.23 1.80 -10.74
CA ASN A 41 0.36 0.64 -10.87
C ASN A 41 -0.32 0.31 -9.52
N GLU A 42 -1.64 0.47 -9.48
CA GLU A 42 -2.43 0.26 -8.25
C GLU A 42 -2.47 -1.21 -7.79
N GLN A 43 -2.30 -2.19 -8.68
CA GLN A 43 -2.16 -3.59 -8.28
C GLN A 43 -0.84 -3.81 -7.54
N ARG A 44 0.23 -3.17 -8.02
CA ARG A 44 1.53 -3.23 -7.37
C ARG A 44 1.46 -2.57 -5.99
N LYS A 45 0.73 -1.45 -5.85
CA LYS A 45 0.46 -0.85 -4.53
C LYS A 45 -0.34 -1.76 -3.60
N LEU A 46 -1.31 -2.52 -4.13
CA LEU A 46 -2.03 -3.51 -3.33
C LEU A 46 -1.09 -4.60 -2.80
N VAL A 47 -0.17 -5.10 -3.63
CA VAL A 47 0.86 -6.07 -3.22
C VAL A 47 1.74 -5.48 -2.11
N LEU A 48 2.25 -4.26 -2.31
CA LEU A 48 3.08 -3.56 -1.32
C LEU A 48 2.34 -3.36 0.02
N ALA A 49 1.05 -3.03 -0.02
CA ALA A 49 0.20 -2.94 1.16
C ALA A 49 -0.01 -4.29 1.86
N THR A 50 -0.13 -5.36 1.08
CA THR A 50 -0.38 -6.71 1.61
C THR A 50 0.81 -7.25 2.38
N PHE A 51 2.01 -7.10 1.83
CA PHE A 51 3.23 -7.65 2.40
C PHE A 51 4.05 -6.62 3.21
N ASP A 52 3.58 -5.38 3.30
CA ASP A 52 4.23 -4.25 3.98
C ASP A 52 5.66 -4.02 3.47
N TRP A 53 5.73 -3.71 2.19
CA TRP A 53 6.95 -3.52 1.44
C TRP A 53 7.13 -2.07 0.98
N CYS A 54 8.38 -1.67 0.82
CA CYS A 54 8.74 -0.33 0.36
C CYS A 54 8.38 -0.12 -1.12
N ALA A 55 7.74 1.01 -1.42
CA ALA A 55 7.29 1.39 -2.76
C ALA A 55 8.40 1.63 -3.80
N ILE A 56 9.66 1.75 -3.36
CA ILE A 56 10.80 1.96 -4.24
C ILE A 56 11.58 0.66 -4.46
N CYS A 57 11.99 0.00 -3.38
CA CYS A 57 12.81 -1.20 -3.48
C CYS A 57 12.02 -2.50 -3.52
N GLY A 58 10.74 -2.52 -3.13
CA GLY A 58 9.93 -3.74 -3.05
C GLY A 58 10.38 -4.73 -1.97
N LEU A 59 11.29 -4.33 -1.07
CA LEU A 59 11.73 -5.13 0.08
C LEU A 59 10.88 -4.82 1.32
N PRO A 60 10.78 -5.76 2.28
CA PRO A 60 10.03 -5.56 3.51
C PRO A 60 10.61 -4.46 4.40
N PHE A 61 9.72 -3.75 5.09
CA PHE A 61 10.11 -2.72 6.05
C PHE A 61 10.81 -3.26 7.28
N ARG A 62 10.46 -4.47 7.73
CA ARG A 62 10.85 -4.97 9.06
C ARG A 62 10.50 -3.91 10.12
N ASP A 63 11.45 -3.59 10.99
CA ASP A 63 11.33 -2.58 12.03
C ASP A 63 11.67 -1.15 11.56
N GLU A 64 12.04 -0.95 10.28
CA GLU A 64 12.33 0.37 9.74
C GLU A 64 11.06 1.24 9.63
N THR A 65 11.22 2.55 9.61
CA THR A 65 10.10 3.48 9.45
C THR A 65 9.57 3.52 8.01
N ARG A 66 8.26 3.76 7.88
CA ARG A 66 7.53 3.96 6.62
C ARG A 66 7.48 5.45 6.32
N TRP A 67 8.29 5.92 5.37
CA TRP A 67 8.41 7.34 5.04
C TRP A 67 7.44 7.77 3.93
N GLN A 68 6.96 9.00 4.04
CA GLN A 68 6.09 9.66 3.08
C GLN A 68 6.63 11.07 2.77
N PHE A 69 6.57 11.46 1.51
CA PHE A 69 7.06 12.77 1.02
C PHE A 69 5.87 13.66 0.69
N LEU A 70 5.59 14.60 1.58
CA LEU A 70 4.41 15.44 1.60
C LEU A 70 4.71 16.78 0.92
N LEU A 71 4.11 16.98 -0.25
CA LEU A 71 4.16 18.25 -0.96
C LEU A 71 3.29 19.31 -0.28
N HIS A 72 2.19 18.89 0.34
CA HIS A 72 1.26 19.79 1.02
C HIS A 72 0.72 19.09 2.26
N VAL A 73 0.87 19.74 3.41
CA VAL A 73 0.07 19.41 4.59
C VAL A 73 -1.15 20.35 4.52
N PRO A 74 -2.38 19.81 4.41
CA PRO A 74 -3.59 20.64 4.37
C PRO A 74 -3.63 21.64 5.52
N GLU A 75 -4.19 22.82 5.29
CA GLU A 75 -4.38 23.81 6.34
C GLU A 75 -5.26 23.21 7.46
N GLY A 76 -4.74 23.19 8.70
CA GLY A 76 -5.37 22.50 9.84
C GLY A 76 -5.16 20.98 9.89
N GLY A 77 -4.48 20.40 8.89
CA GLY A 77 -3.99 19.03 8.92
C GLY A 77 -2.74 18.87 9.78
N SER A 78 -2.48 17.66 10.24
CA SER A 78 -1.25 17.35 11.00
C SER A 78 -0.39 16.38 10.20
N PRO A 79 0.94 16.58 10.13
CA PRO A 79 1.84 15.54 9.63
C PRO A 79 1.87 14.30 10.54
N ASP A 80 1.29 14.36 11.75
CA ASP A 80 1.08 13.19 12.61
C ASP A 80 -0.02 12.27 12.15
N ALA A 81 -0.87 12.67 11.20
CA ALA A 81 -1.95 11.82 10.71
C ALA A 81 -2.22 12.16 9.25
N ILE A 82 -1.82 11.25 8.36
CA ILE A 82 -1.92 11.47 6.91
C ILE A 82 -2.69 10.37 6.22
N TRP A 83 -3.24 10.73 5.07
CA TRP A 83 -3.84 9.80 4.13
C TRP A 83 -3.19 10.02 2.76
N SER A 84 -2.26 9.15 2.38
CA SER A 84 -1.46 9.31 1.17
C SER A 84 -1.96 8.41 0.06
N GLY A 85 -2.00 8.92 -1.17
CA GLY A 85 -2.14 8.11 -2.38
C GLY A 85 -0.81 7.44 -2.78
N GLU A 86 0.29 7.81 -2.16
CA GLU A 86 1.61 7.20 -2.39
C GLU A 86 1.85 6.08 -1.37
N ALA A 87 2.42 4.96 -1.82
CA ALA A 87 2.82 3.88 -0.94
C ALA A 87 4.10 4.28 -0.16
N PRO A 88 4.25 3.86 1.10
CA PRO A 88 5.38 4.27 1.93
C PRO A 88 6.70 3.73 1.40
N VAL A 89 7.80 4.39 1.77
CA VAL A 89 9.16 4.01 1.37
C VAL A 89 10.10 3.88 2.56
N HIS A 90 11.16 3.07 2.45
CA HIS A 90 12.29 3.18 3.38
C HIS A 90 12.88 4.59 3.30
N GLU A 91 13.46 5.06 4.40
CA GLU A 91 14.06 6.40 4.45
C GLU A 91 15.08 6.60 3.33
N ILE A 92 16.12 5.76 3.29
CA ILE A 92 17.19 5.83 2.30
C ILE A 92 16.66 5.74 0.86
N CYS A 93 15.65 4.91 0.62
CA CYS A 93 14.99 4.81 -0.69
C CYS A 93 14.31 6.12 -1.07
N GLY A 94 13.54 6.69 -0.14
CA GLY A 94 12.82 7.94 -0.35
C GLY A 94 13.77 9.11 -0.64
N PHE A 95 14.85 9.22 0.13
CA PHE A 95 15.86 10.27 -0.07
C PHE A 95 16.67 10.08 -1.35
N TYR A 96 16.95 8.84 -1.77
CA TYR A 96 17.50 8.56 -3.09
C TYR A 96 16.55 9.04 -4.19
N ALA A 97 15.28 8.62 -4.15
CA ALA A 97 14.27 9.01 -5.13
C ALA A 97 14.07 10.53 -5.16
N ALA A 98 14.05 11.20 -4.01
CA ALA A 98 13.92 12.64 -3.91
C ALA A 98 15.07 13.39 -4.58
N GLN A 99 16.30 12.85 -4.56
CA GLN A 99 17.45 13.45 -5.25
C GLN A 99 17.42 13.25 -6.76
N ILE A 100 17.01 12.07 -7.23
CA ILE A 100 17.01 11.75 -8.66
C ILE A 100 15.77 12.25 -9.39
N CYS A 101 14.64 12.36 -8.70
CA CYS A 101 13.38 12.83 -9.27
C CYS A 101 13.46 14.34 -9.55
N PRO A 102 13.33 14.79 -10.82
CA PRO A 102 13.40 16.21 -11.15
C PRO A 102 12.33 17.04 -10.43
N PHE A 103 11.14 16.48 -10.23
CA PHE A 103 10.03 17.16 -9.57
C PHE A 103 10.28 17.35 -8.07
N LEU A 104 10.79 16.33 -7.36
CA LEU A 104 11.06 16.41 -5.92
C LEU A 104 12.30 17.23 -5.59
N SER A 105 13.32 17.20 -6.45
CA SER A 105 14.61 17.85 -6.20
C SER A 105 14.69 19.32 -6.63
N SER A 106 13.73 19.81 -7.43
CA SER A 106 13.79 21.15 -8.02
C SER A 106 12.63 22.03 -7.56
N PRO A 107 12.87 23.08 -6.74
CA PRO A 107 11.84 24.07 -6.40
C PRO A 107 11.11 24.61 -7.63
N GLY A 108 9.78 24.69 -7.56
CA GLY A 108 8.95 25.25 -8.63
C GLY A 108 8.85 24.40 -9.90
N ALA A 109 9.34 23.15 -9.88
CA ALA A 109 9.11 22.18 -10.95
C ALA A 109 7.61 22.04 -11.24
N ARG A 110 7.23 21.90 -12.52
CA ARG A 110 5.83 21.80 -12.94
C ARG A 110 5.37 20.35 -12.95
N LEU A 111 4.12 20.12 -12.56
CA LEU A 111 3.43 18.85 -12.82
C LEU A 111 2.95 18.82 -14.27
N GLY A 112 3.17 17.68 -14.92
CA GLY A 112 2.94 17.49 -16.35
C GLY A 112 1.64 16.77 -16.70
N ASP A 113 0.97 16.11 -15.75
CA ASP A 113 -0.30 15.44 -16.01
C ASP A 113 -1.44 16.45 -16.22
N ASP A 114 -2.42 16.07 -17.04
CA ASP A 114 -3.49 16.97 -17.47
C ASP A 114 -4.32 17.50 -16.31
N GLY A 115 -4.53 16.71 -15.25
CA GLY A 115 -5.29 17.09 -14.06
C GLY A 115 -4.58 18.11 -13.16
N ARG A 116 -3.24 18.20 -13.24
CA ARG A 116 -2.42 19.10 -12.41
C ARG A 116 -1.59 20.07 -13.24
N ARG A 117 -1.88 20.20 -14.55
CA ARG A 117 -1.16 21.07 -15.47
C ARG A 117 -1.12 22.50 -14.92
N GLY A 118 0.10 23.03 -14.76
CA GLY A 118 0.33 24.38 -14.24
C GLY A 118 0.54 24.46 -12.73
N GLN A 119 0.23 23.40 -11.97
CA GLN A 119 0.66 23.28 -10.58
C GLN A 119 2.19 23.17 -10.51
N ARG A 120 2.74 23.74 -9.44
CA ARG A 120 4.18 23.74 -9.18
C ARG A 120 4.47 23.05 -7.86
N ARG A 121 5.60 22.36 -7.80
CA ARG A 121 6.18 21.89 -6.55
C ARG A 121 6.33 23.09 -5.59
N PRO A 122 5.86 22.99 -4.35
CA PRO A 122 6.07 24.01 -3.34
C PRO A 122 7.56 24.21 -3.03
N ALA A 123 7.87 25.32 -2.34
CA ALA A 123 9.24 25.68 -2.01
C ALA A 123 9.92 24.64 -1.10
N SER A 124 9.17 24.11 -0.14
CA SER A 124 9.61 23.04 0.76
C SER A 124 8.78 21.78 0.58
N VAL A 125 9.39 20.64 0.92
CA VAL A 125 8.74 19.33 1.03
C VAL A 125 9.04 18.78 2.41
N LEU A 126 8.01 18.22 3.04
CA LEU A 126 8.12 17.54 4.33
C LEU A 126 8.20 16.03 4.09
N ALA A 127 9.30 15.41 4.48
CA ALA A 127 9.38 13.97 4.64
C ALA A 127 9.02 13.61 6.09
N ALA A 128 8.16 12.62 6.28
CA ALA A 128 7.75 12.15 7.61
C ALA A 128 7.82 10.63 7.69
N GLY A 129 8.40 10.10 8.77
CA GLY A 129 8.54 8.68 9.04
C GLY A 129 7.52 8.19 10.07
N TYR A 130 6.91 7.04 9.82
CA TYR A 130 5.91 6.41 10.68
C TYR A 130 6.34 5.00 11.07
N THR A 131 5.96 4.53 12.25
CA THR A 131 6.31 3.17 12.71
C THR A 131 5.57 2.09 11.93
N SER A 132 4.37 2.37 11.43
CA SER A 132 3.56 1.39 10.72
C SER A 132 2.60 2.04 9.70
N THR A 133 1.99 1.20 8.87
CA THR A 133 0.82 1.56 8.07
C THR A 133 -0.42 1.16 8.85
N ASP A 134 -1.21 2.13 9.31
CA ASP A 134 -2.35 1.86 10.20
C ASP A 134 -3.55 1.27 9.45
N ALA A 135 -3.79 1.76 8.23
CA ALA A 135 -4.89 1.31 7.40
C ALA A 135 -4.58 1.50 5.92
N VAL A 136 -5.25 0.69 5.10
CA VAL A 136 -5.23 0.81 3.64
C VAL A 136 -6.65 0.82 3.12
N ASP A 137 -6.99 1.86 2.36
CA ASP A 137 -8.31 2.05 1.78
C ASP A 137 -8.24 2.15 0.26
N ILE A 138 -9.24 1.60 -0.40
CA ILE A 138 -9.41 1.66 -1.85
C ILE A 138 -10.61 2.53 -2.15
N LYS A 139 -10.34 3.73 -2.67
CA LYS A 139 -11.35 4.77 -2.90
C LYS A 139 -11.23 5.38 -4.29
N PRO A 140 -12.30 6.01 -4.82
CA PRO A 140 -12.22 6.72 -6.08
C PRO A 140 -11.07 7.74 -6.09
N SER A 141 -10.38 7.83 -7.22
CA SER A 141 -9.33 8.81 -7.47
C SER A 141 -9.94 10.20 -7.51
N GLY A 142 -9.29 11.16 -6.87
CA GLY A 142 -9.65 12.57 -6.98
C GLY A 142 -9.11 13.23 -8.26
N LEU A 143 -8.31 12.51 -9.06
CA LEU A 143 -7.62 13.03 -10.24
C LEU A 143 -8.09 12.38 -11.55
N GLN A 144 -8.60 11.15 -11.49
CA GLN A 144 -9.02 10.38 -12.65
C GLN A 144 -10.43 9.85 -12.43
N ASP A 145 -11.34 10.19 -13.34
CA ASP A 145 -12.72 9.72 -13.29
C ASP A 145 -12.79 8.18 -13.37
N ASP A 146 -13.76 7.61 -12.66
CA ASP A 146 -14.04 6.16 -12.61
C ASP A 146 -12.86 5.25 -12.23
N THR A 147 -11.77 5.82 -11.72
CA THR A 147 -10.57 5.10 -11.30
C THR A 147 -10.57 4.95 -9.79
N TYR A 148 -10.24 3.76 -9.28
CA TYR A 148 -10.00 3.54 -7.85
C TYR A 148 -8.51 3.42 -7.58
N VAL A 149 -8.06 4.00 -6.48
CA VAL A 149 -6.65 4.01 -6.06
C VAL A 149 -6.51 3.60 -4.60
N VAL A 150 -5.41 2.90 -4.31
CA VAL A 150 -4.99 2.48 -2.98
C VAL A 150 -4.44 3.69 -2.25
N HIS A 151 -4.90 3.89 -1.02
CA HIS A 151 -4.39 4.91 -0.13
C HIS A 151 -3.93 4.32 1.20
N PHE A 152 -2.89 4.92 1.76
CA PHE A 152 -2.21 4.50 2.98
C PHE A 152 -2.46 5.53 4.07
N ALA A 153 -2.94 5.06 5.21
CA ALA A 153 -3.10 5.86 6.41
C ALA A 153 -1.92 5.62 7.34
N HIS A 154 -1.39 6.71 7.87
CA HIS A 154 -0.34 6.67 8.88
C HIS A 154 -0.64 7.67 9.98
N THR A 155 -0.32 7.29 11.22
CA THR A 155 -0.47 8.10 12.41
C THR A 155 0.82 8.09 13.24
N SER A 156 0.98 9.08 14.11
CA SER A 156 2.09 9.20 15.05
C SER A 156 3.46 9.25 14.35
N ALA A 157 3.74 10.35 13.64
CA ALA A 157 5.03 10.54 13.00
C ALA A 157 6.15 10.53 14.05
N VAL A 158 7.15 9.68 13.86
CA VAL A 158 8.28 9.51 14.79
C VAL A 158 9.52 10.28 14.36
N ASP A 159 9.60 10.64 13.08
CA ASP A 159 10.67 11.47 12.54
C ASP A 159 10.15 12.36 11.40
N ARG A 160 10.81 13.49 11.18
CA ARG A 160 10.46 14.50 10.18
C ARG A 160 11.70 15.20 9.65
N PHE A 161 11.73 15.40 8.35
CA PHE A 161 12.78 16.15 7.67
C PHE A 161 12.15 17.09 6.65
N THR A 162 12.43 18.39 6.75
CA THR A 162 11.97 19.38 5.76
C THR A 162 13.13 19.78 4.90
N TYR A 163 12.92 19.82 3.58
CA TYR A 163 13.94 20.29 2.65
C TYR A 163 13.35 21.19 1.56
N SER A 164 14.16 22.14 1.14
CA SER A 164 13.83 23.07 0.05
C SER A 164 14.58 22.69 -1.22
N ASP A 165 15.83 22.27 -1.13
CA ASP A 165 16.66 21.98 -2.30
C ASP A 165 17.42 20.65 -2.21
N ARG A 166 18.16 20.36 -3.29
CA ARG A 166 18.89 19.10 -3.45
C ARG A 166 20.10 18.96 -2.52
N ASN A 167 20.74 20.05 -2.10
CA ASN A 167 21.92 19.96 -1.23
C ASN A 167 21.53 19.46 0.15
N GLU A 168 20.41 19.94 0.70
CA GLU A 168 19.87 19.45 1.98
C GLU A 168 19.54 17.96 1.93
N LEU A 169 18.97 17.49 0.82
CA LEU A 169 18.72 16.05 0.60
C LEU A 169 20.02 15.24 0.55
N ARG A 170 21.06 15.78 -0.09
CA ARG A 170 22.32 15.07 -0.31
C ARG A 170 22.98 14.74 1.02
N ASP A 171 23.05 15.70 1.93
CA ASP A 171 23.77 15.50 3.19
C ASP A 171 23.08 14.42 4.04
N ARG A 172 21.75 14.49 4.20
CA ARG A 172 20.96 13.42 4.86
C ARG A 172 21.12 12.08 4.15
N TYR A 173 21.13 12.05 2.82
CA TYR A 173 21.29 10.81 2.09
C TYR A 173 22.67 10.17 2.24
N GLN A 174 23.74 10.95 2.34
CA GLN A 174 25.08 10.41 2.58
C GLN A 174 25.19 9.75 3.96
N GLU A 175 24.55 10.33 4.98
CA GLU A 175 24.43 9.71 6.31
C GLU A 175 23.71 8.35 6.22
N LEU A 176 22.58 8.32 5.49
CA LEU A 176 21.80 7.10 5.31
C LEU A 176 22.57 6.02 4.53
N LEU A 177 23.30 6.39 3.48
CA LEU A 177 24.17 5.48 2.74
C LEU A 177 25.27 4.89 3.61
N ALA A 178 25.90 5.69 4.45
CA ALA A 178 26.94 5.23 5.36
C ALA A 178 26.41 4.27 6.44
N ALA A 179 25.12 4.41 6.80
CA ALA A 179 24.44 3.59 7.79
C ALA A 179 23.62 2.43 7.18
N GLU A 180 23.65 2.23 5.85
CA GLU A 180 22.80 1.23 5.21
C GLU A 180 23.17 -0.18 5.65
N THR A 181 22.16 -0.93 6.12
CA THR A 181 22.26 -2.35 6.42
C THR A 181 21.49 -3.17 5.38
N PRO A 182 21.99 -4.36 5.00
CA PRO A 182 21.23 -5.30 4.17
C PRO A 182 19.95 -5.75 4.87
N ILE A 183 18.83 -5.79 4.13
CA ILE A 183 17.57 -6.35 4.62
C ILE A 183 17.61 -7.85 4.39
N GLU A 184 17.51 -8.63 5.47
CA GLU A 184 17.34 -10.07 5.39
C GLU A 184 15.94 -10.40 4.87
N VAL A 185 15.85 -11.36 3.94
CA VAL A 185 14.60 -11.78 3.31
C VAL A 185 14.52 -13.30 3.37
N SER A 186 13.42 -13.84 3.90
CA SER A 186 13.22 -15.30 3.98
C SER A 186 13.11 -15.91 2.58
N PRO A 187 13.30 -17.24 2.41
CA PRO A 187 13.18 -17.87 1.10
C PRO A 187 11.82 -17.64 0.42
N GLY A 188 10.71 -17.79 1.16
CA GLY A 188 9.36 -17.54 0.63
C GLY A 188 9.17 -16.08 0.20
N GLU A 189 9.60 -15.14 1.05
CA GLU A 189 9.51 -13.72 0.74
C GLU A 189 10.39 -13.32 -0.44
N LYS A 190 11.60 -13.92 -0.55
CA LYS A 190 12.53 -13.64 -1.63
C LYS A 190 11.94 -14.01 -2.98
N THR A 191 11.29 -15.17 -3.08
CA THR A 191 10.58 -15.57 -4.31
C THR A 191 9.51 -14.55 -4.69
N LEU A 192 8.72 -14.07 -3.71
CA LEU A 192 7.71 -13.05 -3.97
C LEU A 192 8.33 -11.73 -4.42
N VAL A 193 9.40 -11.26 -3.76
CA VAL A 193 10.11 -10.02 -4.10
C VAL A 193 10.71 -10.08 -5.50
N ASP A 194 11.38 -11.19 -5.84
CA ASP A 194 12.02 -11.36 -7.14
C ASP A 194 10.95 -11.38 -8.27
N ARG A 195 9.86 -12.14 -8.08
CA ARG A 195 8.74 -12.19 -9.04
C ARG A 195 8.00 -10.86 -9.13
N PHE A 196 7.79 -10.18 -8.01
CA PHE A 196 7.13 -8.88 -7.99
C PHE A 196 7.93 -7.84 -8.77
N ASN A 197 9.26 -7.82 -8.65
CA ASN A 197 10.11 -6.82 -9.29
C ASN A 197 10.54 -7.19 -10.72
N ALA A 198 10.28 -8.41 -11.19
CA ALA A 198 10.53 -8.82 -12.56
C ALA A 198 9.75 -7.97 -13.59
N ILE A 199 10.34 -7.76 -14.76
CA ILE A 199 9.68 -7.16 -15.92
C ILE A 199 8.69 -8.19 -16.49
N SER A 200 7.47 -7.77 -16.81
CA SER A 200 6.47 -8.67 -17.36
C SER A 200 6.91 -9.20 -18.72
N ALA A 201 6.69 -10.48 -18.96
CA ALA A 201 6.92 -11.08 -20.28
C ALA A 201 5.83 -10.64 -21.30
N PRO A 202 6.04 -10.87 -22.60
CA PRO A 202 5.05 -10.59 -23.63
C PRO A 202 3.69 -11.26 -23.38
N PRO A 203 2.60 -10.76 -23.99
CA PRO A 203 1.28 -11.36 -23.85
C PRO A 203 1.28 -12.86 -24.20
N GLY A 204 0.77 -13.68 -23.28
CA GLY A 204 0.73 -15.15 -23.42
C GLY A 204 1.84 -15.88 -22.68
N GLU A 205 2.81 -15.16 -22.12
CA GLU A 205 3.83 -15.69 -21.20
C GLU A 205 3.48 -15.39 -19.72
N ASP A 206 4.27 -15.94 -18.79
CA ASP A 206 4.11 -15.70 -17.36
C ASP A 206 4.28 -14.21 -17.04
N ASN A 207 3.29 -13.61 -16.37
CA ASN A 207 3.40 -12.24 -15.84
C ASN A 207 3.63 -12.35 -14.33
N PRO A 208 4.90 -12.36 -13.89
CA PRO A 208 5.23 -12.64 -12.49
C PRO A 208 4.64 -11.58 -11.56
N GLY A 209 4.66 -10.29 -11.94
CA GLY A 209 4.04 -9.22 -11.17
C GLY A 209 2.52 -9.41 -10.97
N ALA A 210 1.80 -9.81 -12.02
CA ALA A 210 0.37 -10.09 -11.94
C ALA A 210 0.08 -11.34 -11.08
N THR A 211 0.89 -12.39 -11.16
CA THR A 211 0.73 -13.57 -10.30
C THR A 211 0.94 -13.23 -8.82
N VAL A 212 1.86 -12.32 -8.48
CA VAL A 212 2.01 -11.84 -7.09
C VAL A 212 0.80 -11.02 -6.64
N ALA A 213 0.14 -10.25 -7.52
CA ALA A 213 -1.12 -9.59 -7.19
C ALA A 213 -2.24 -10.61 -6.88
N GLY A 214 -2.31 -11.72 -7.63
CA GLY A 214 -3.19 -12.84 -7.31
C GLY A 214 -2.86 -13.49 -5.96
N ALA A 215 -1.57 -13.68 -5.67
CA ALA A 215 -1.10 -14.18 -4.38
C ALA A 215 -1.48 -13.24 -3.22
N ALA A 216 -1.40 -11.93 -3.41
CA ALA A 216 -1.85 -10.94 -2.42
C ALA A 216 -3.37 -11.03 -2.17
N VAL A 217 -4.18 -11.20 -3.23
CA VAL A 217 -5.63 -11.42 -3.11
C VAL A 217 -5.92 -12.64 -2.24
N MET A 218 -5.25 -13.76 -2.51
CA MET A 218 -5.42 -15.00 -1.75
C MET A 218 -4.92 -14.87 -0.31
N ALA A 219 -3.79 -14.19 -0.08
CA ALA A 219 -3.24 -13.99 1.26
C ALA A 219 -4.16 -13.21 2.20
N GLY A 220 -5.01 -12.33 1.65
CA GLY A 220 -6.06 -11.64 2.40
C GLY A 220 -6.58 -10.37 1.73
N ALA A 221 -5.85 -9.79 0.76
CA ALA A 221 -6.26 -8.55 0.12
C ALA A 221 -7.61 -8.65 -0.60
N GLY A 222 -8.06 -9.85 -0.98
CA GLY A 222 -9.39 -10.11 -1.54
C GLY A 222 -10.54 -9.70 -0.61
N TYR A 223 -10.27 -9.61 0.71
CA TYR A 223 -11.25 -9.18 1.72
C TYR A 223 -11.24 -7.66 1.95
N ALA A 224 -10.29 -6.93 1.36
CA ALA A 224 -10.25 -5.47 1.42
C ALA A 224 -11.46 -4.86 0.71
N ARG A 225 -11.99 -3.77 1.27
CA ARG A 225 -13.16 -3.09 0.69
C ARG A 225 -12.77 -2.52 -0.68
N ASN A 226 -13.62 -2.72 -1.69
CA ASN A 226 -13.44 -2.21 -3.06
C ASN A 226 -12.21 -2.74 -3.81
N VAL A 227 -11.53 -3.79 -3.35
CA VAL A 227 -10.33 -4.33 -4.02
C VAL A 227 -10.54 -4.62 -5.50
N PHE A 228 -11.69 -5.21 -5.82
CA PHE A 228 -12.08 -5.57 -7.18
C PHE A 228 -12.50 -4.38 -8.07
N ARG A 229 -12.49 -3.16 -7.53
CA ARG A 229 -12.67 -1.91 -8.29
C ARG A 229 -11.34 -1.33 -8.80
N LEU A 230 -10.20 -1.81 -8.31
CA LEU A 230 -8.88 -1.39 -8.82
C LEU A 230 -8.69 -1.83 -10.28
N GLY A 231 -7.90 -1.05 -11.01
CA GLY A 231 -7.49 -1.37 -12.38
C GLY A 231 -6.85 -2.75 -12.48
N GLY A 232 -7.21 -3.48 -13.54
CA GLY A 232 -6.68 -4.80 -13.87
C GLY A 232 -7.09 -5.94 -12.93
N MET A 233 -7.90 -5.72 -11.88
CA MET A 233 -8.26 -6.79 -10.93
C MET A 233 -9.28 -7.80 -11.47
N LYS A 234 -9.81 -7.57 -12.68
CA LYS A 234 -10.84 -8.41 -13.31
C LYS A 234 -10.50 -9.92 -13.33
N PRO A 235 -9.26 -10.36 -13.63
CA PRO A 235 -8.90 -11.79 -13.61
C PRO A 235 -9.10 -12.46 -12.24
N PHE A 236 -9.09 -11.68 -11.16
CA PHE A 236 -9.22 -12.19 -9.80
C PHE A 236 -10.66 -12.20 -9.27
N HIS A 237 -11.65 -11.87 -10.11
CA HIS A 237 -13.08 -11.91 -9.74
C HIS A 237 -13.67 -13.33 -9.81
N GLU A 238 -12.91 -14.27 -10.39
CA GLU A 238 -13.41 -15.62 -10.59
C GLU A 238 -13.65 -16.34 -9.25
N PRO A 239 -14.71 -17.17 -9.13
CA PRO A 239 -15.04 -17.88 -7.89
C PRO A 239 -13.90 -18.74 -7.33
N VAL A 240 -12.97 -19.18 -8.20
CA VAL A 240 -11.78 -19.94 -7.79
C VAL A 240 -10.91 -19.14 -6.81
N TYR A 241 -10.74 -17.83 -7.01
CA TYR A 241 -9.93 -17.00 -6.11
C TYR A 241 -10.58 -16.82 -4.74
N ALA A 242 -11.90 -16.73 -4.66
CA ALA A 242 -12.60 -16.68 -3.38
C ALA A 242 -12.44 -18.00 -2.60
N THR A 243 -12.45 -19.13 -3.30
CA THR A 243 -12.22 -20.45 -2.71
C THR A 243 -10.78 -20.57 -2.18
N LEU A 244 -9.80 -20.20 -3.01
CA LEU A 244 -8.38 -20.21 -2.62
C LEU A 244 -8.09 -19.24 -1.47
N ALA A 245 -8.61 -18.02 -1.51
CA ALA A 245 -8.47 -17.06 -0.41
C ALA A 245 -9.01 -17.62 0.91
N SER A 246 -10.10 -18.40 0.87
CA SER A 246 -10.65 -19.04 2.07
C SER A 246 -9.74 -20.14 2.61
N HIS A 247 -9.05 -20.90 1.75
CA HIS A 247 -8.06 -21.89 2.17
C HIS A 247 -6.84 -21.22 2.83
N PHE A 248 -6.37 -20.10 2.26
CA PHE A 248 -5.27 -19.28 2.80
C PHE A 248 -5.54 -18.71 4.21
N LEU A 249 -6.78 -18.71 4.68
CA LEU A 249 -7.11 -18.29 6.04
C LEU A 249 -6.73 -19.34 7.09
N THR A 250 -6.59 -20.62 6.71
CA THR A 250 -6.36 -21.73 7.65
C THR A 250 -4.95 -22.31 7.52
N ASN A 251 -4.34 -22.77 8.63
CA ASN A 251 -3.01 -23.39 8.59
C ASN A 251 -2.99 -24.65 7.72
N ASP A 252 -4.02 -25.49 7.81
CA ASP A 252 -4.11 -26.71 6.99
C ASP A 252 -4.18 -26.36 5.50
N GLY A 253 -4.98 -25.36 5.12
CA GLY A 253 -5.06 -24.87 3.75
C GLY A 253 -3.77 -24.22 3.27
N LEU A 254 -3.04 -23.51 4.15
CA LEU A 254 -1.72 -22.97 3.81
C LEU A 254 -0.68 -24.07 3.55
N CYS A 255 -0.64 -25.12 4.38
CA CYS A 255 0.26 -26.25 4.17
C CYS A 255 -0.03 -26.96 2.84
N ASP A 256 -1.30 -27.27 2.58
CA ASP A 256 -1.74 -27.91 1.33
C ASP A 256 -1.34 -27.08 0.10
N LEU A 257 -1.55 -25.76 0.16
CA LEU A 257 -1.25 -24.87 -0.95
C LEU A 257 0.25 -24.62 -1.13
N ALA A 258 1.03 -24.56 -0.05
CA ALA A 258 2.49 -24.46 -0.15
C ALA A 258 3.08 -25.65 -0.93
N ASP A 259 2.52 -26.85 -0.76
CA ASP A 259 2.99 -28.07 -1.40
C ASP A 259 2.43 -28.27 -2.82
N THR A 260 1.14 -27.99 -3.03
CA THR A 260 0.42 -28.44 -4.23
C THR A 260 0.07 -27.34 -5.22
N PHE A 261 0.10 -26.07 -4.81
CA PHE A 261 -0.39 -24.99 -5.65
C PHE A 261 0.48 -24.85 -6.90
N ARG A 262 -0.14 -24.78 -8.08
CA ARG A 262 0.59 -24.80 -9.35
C ARG A 262 1.41 -23.53 -9.58
N ASP A 263 0.83 -22.39 -9.22
CA ASP A 263 1.47 -21.08 -9.39
C ASP A 263 2.53 -20.84 -8.32
N GLU A 264 3.70 -20.37 -8.76
CA GLU A 264 4.86 -20.17 -7.88
C GLU A 264 4.63 -19.04 -6.87
N SER A 265 3.97 -17.95 -7.28
CA SER A 265 3.66 -16.83 -6.40
C SER A 265 2.69 -17.23 -5.29
N GLY A 266 1.67 -18.03 -5.61
CA GLY A 266 0.76 -18.56 -4.61
C GLY A 266 1.43 -19.51 -3.61
N ARG A 267 2.30 -20.44 -4.07
CA ARG A 267 3.09 -21.28 -3.15
C ARG A 267 3.96 -20.43 -2.23
N ALA A 268 4.68 -19.46 -2.81
CA ALA A 268 5.55 -18.57 -2.06
C ALA A 268 4.79 -17.73 -1.03
N ALA A 269 3.57 -17.26 -1.34
CA ALA A 269 2.73 -16.56 -0.39
C ALA A 269 2.19 -17.46 0.73
N ALA A 270 1.84 -18.70 0.43
CA ALA A 270 1.45 -19.67 1.45
C ALA A 270 2.62 -19.98 2.40
N GLN A 271 3.81 -20.24 1.84
CA GLN A 271 5.05 -20.44 2.60
C GLN A 271 5.39 -19.21 3.45
N TRP A 272 5.31 -18.01 2.88
CA TRP A 272 5.55 -16.77 3.61
C TRP A 272 4.58 -16.61 4.80
N LEU A 273 3.28 -16.88 4.62
CA LEU A 273 2.32 -16.84 5.72
C LEU A 273 2.63 -17.87 6.82
N LEU A 274 3.06 -19.08 6.46
CA LEU A 274 3.49 -20.09 7.42
C LEU A 274 4.72 -19.64 8.21
N GLU A 275 5.68 -18.98 7.56
CA GLU A 275 6.87 -18.41 8.19
C GLU A 275 6.54 -17.24 9.13
N GLN A 276 5.59 -16.38 8.76
CA GLN A 276 5.15 -15.26 9.61
C GLN A 276 4.30 -15.71 10.79
N GLY A 277 3.50 -16.77 10.63
CA GLY A 277 2.52 -17.19 11.64
C GLY A 277 1.57 -16.05 12.01
N ASP A 278 1.55 -15.68 13.30
CA ASP A 278 0.73 -14.57 13.81
C ASP A 278 1.34 -13.17 13.60
N GLN A 279 2.57 -13.08 13.10
CA GLN A 279 3.32 -11.83 12.94
C GLN A 279 3.14 -11.17 11.56
N VAL A 280 1.97 -11.34 10.93
CA VAL A 280 1.67 -10.69 9.65
C VAL A 280 1.47 -9.17 9.82
N PRO A 281 1.70 -8.36 8.77
CA PRO A 281 1.51 -6.91 8.86
C PRO A 281 0.10 -6.52 9.32
N PRO A 282 -0.08 -5.41 10.08
CA PRO A 282 -1.37 -5.02 10.65
C PRO A 282 -2.50 -4.90 9.62
N VAL A 283 -2.20 -4.34 8.43
CA VAL A 283 -3.14 -4.22 7.32
C VAL A 283 -3.64 -5.59 6.87
N LEU A 284 -2.73 -6.55 6.69
CA LEU A 284 -3.06 -7.91 6.28
C LEU A 284 -3.81 -8.66 7.38
N ALA A 285 -3.39 -8.52 8.65
CA ALA A 285 -4.08 -9.09 9.79
C ALA A 285 -5.56 -8.67 9.81
N HIS A 286 -5.83 -7.38 9.62
CA HIS A 286 -7.19 -6.84 9.57
C HIS A 286 -8.01 -7.41 8.40
N TRP A 287 -7.42 -7.52 7.22
CA TRP A 287 -8.10 -8.11 6.06
C TRP A 287 -8.40 -9.60 6.26
N ARG A 288 -7.45 -10.36 6.83
CA ARG A 288 -7.62 -11.78 7.15
C ARG A 288 -8.69 -12.00 8.21
N GLU A 289 -8.73 -11.19 9.26
CA GLU A 289 -9.79 -11.23 10.28
C GLU A 289 -11.18 -11.03 9.65
N ARG A 290 -11.30 -10.05 8.76
CA ARG A 290 -12.53 -9.81 8.01
C ARG A 290 -12.91 -11.01 7.13
N GLY A 291 -11.94 -11.64 6.49
CA GLY A 291 -12.15 -12.87 5.71
C GLY A 291 -12.68 -14.02 6.57
N MET A 292 -12.11 -14.21 7.76
CA MET A 292 -12.58 -15.21 8.72
C MET A 292 -14.02 -14.97 9.18
N GLN A 293 -14.40 -13.71 9.43
CA GLN A 293 -15.77 -13.36 9.79
C GLN A 293 -16.76 -13.65 8.66
N GLN A 294 -16.36 -13.41 7.41
CA GLN A 294 -17.19 -13.66 6.22
C GLN A 294 -17.38 -15.16 5.94
N THR A 295 -16.32 -15.96 6.06
CA THR A 295 -16.34 -17.40 5.73
C THR A 295 -17.04 -18.23 6.80
N THR A 296 -16.87 -17.88 8.08
CA THR A 296 -17.50 -18.62 9.19
C THR A 296 -18.94 -18.21 9.48
N GLY A 297 -19.44 -17.15 8.84
CA GLY A 297 -20.75 -16.56 9.14
C GLY A 297 -20.84 -15.94 10.53
N ARG A 298 -19.74 -15.87 11.30
CA ARG A 298 -19.67 -15.16 12.57
C ARG A 298 -19.63 -13.67 12.28
N THR A 299 -20.80 -13.04 12.27
CA THR A 299 -20.86 -11.58 12.41
C THR A 299 -20.39 -11.26 13.82
N THR A 300 -19.27 -10.56 13.97
CA THR A 300 -18.90 -9.91 15.23
C THR A 300 -20.13 -9.13 15.68
N PRO A 301 -20.69 -9.38 16.89
CA PRO A 301 -21.85 -8.65 17.34
C PRO A 301 -21.50 -7.17 17.26
N LYS A 302 -22.11 -6.42 16.32
CA LYS A 302 -21.95 -4.97 16.30
C LYS A 302 -22.27 -4.53 17.72
N ALA A 303 -21.32 -3.83 18.36
CA ALA A 303 -21.55 -3.23 19.65
C ALA A 303 -22.91 -2.55 19.55
N LYS A 304 -23.91 -3.06 20.27
CA LYS A 304 -25.24 -2.47 20.25
C LYS A 304 -25.00 -1.00 20.56
N PRO A 305 -25.49 -0.06 19.72
CA PRO A 305 -25.39 1.35 20.05
C PRO A 305 -25.82 1.48 21.51
N GLN A 306 -24.97 2.06 22.36
CA GLN A 306 -25.39 2.48 23.70
C GLN A 306 -26.30 3.69 23.52
N GLY A 307 -27.46 3.44 22.92
CA GLY A 307 -28.57 4.37 22.92
C GLY A 307 -29.33 4.25 24.25
N PRO A 308 -30.02 5.32 24.67
CA PRO A 308 -30.79 5.32 25.90
C PRO A 308 -31.79 4.18 25.83
N GLY A 309 -31.66 3.21 26.76
CA GLY A 309 -32.27 1.90 26.68
C GLY A 309 -33.73 1.88 26.22
N ARG A 310 -34.10 0.74 25.62
CA ARG A 310 -35.38 0.26 25.03
C ARG A 310 -36.74 0.72 25.61
N SER A 311 -36.81 1.61 26.59
CA SER A 311 -38.04 2.03 27.25
C SER A 311 -38.75 3.23 26.63
N VAL A 312 -38.26 3.84 25.52
CA VAL A 312 -38.99 4.94 24.87
C VAL A 312 -40.01 4.36 23.88
N PRO A 313 -41.34 4.49 24.13
CA PRO A 313 -42.35 4.04 23.19
C PRO A 313 -42.15 4.72 21.83
N LYS A 314 -42.37 4.00 20.72
CA LYS A 314 -42.20 4.53 19.34
C LYS A 314 -42.94 5.86 19.09
N ASN A 315 -43.99 6.12 19.86
CA ASN A 315 -44.83 7.31 19.78
C ASN A 315 -44.47 8.44 20.75
N ALA A 316 -43.54 8.24 21.68
CA ALA A 316 -43.11 9.27 22.61
C ALA A 316 -42.25 10.35 21.92
N ALA A 317 -42.19 11.53 22.53
CA ALA A 317 -41.31 12.61 22.09
C ALA A 317 -39.85 12.14 22.13
N CYS A 318 -39.08 12.47 21.10
CA CYS A 318 -37.69 12.08 21.02
C CYS A 318 -36.85 12.82 22.08
N PRO A 319 -36.06 12.13 22.93
CA PRO A 319 -35.21 12.75 23.94
C PRO A 319 -34.10 13.63 23.36
N CYS A 320 -33.82 13.56 22.06
CA CYS A 320 -32.85 14.45 21.40
C CYS A 320 -33.35 15.90 21.19
N GLY A 321 -34.57 16.23 21.64
CA GLY A 321 -35.12 17.58 21.55
C GLY A 321 -35.59 18.02 20.15
N SER A 322 -35.62 17.12 19.16
CA SER A 322 -36.00 17.45 17.78
C SER A 322 -37.48 17.75 17.57
N GLY A 323 -38.33 17.60 18.59
CA GLY A 323 -39.79 17.70 18.48
C GLY A 323 -40.47 16.57 17.70
N ARG A 324 -39.70 15.62 17.14
CA ARG A 324 -40.23 14.46 16.40
C ARG A 324 -40.52 13.28 17.32
N LYS A 325 -41.38 12.36 16.89
CA LYS A 325 -41.58 11.07 17.58
C LYS A 325 -40.31 10.22 17.51
N ALA A 326 -39.96 9.54 18.60
CA ALA A 326 -38.74 8.74 18.73
C ALA A 326 -38.53 7.77 17.57
N GLY A 327 -39.58 7.04 17.15
CA GLY A 327 -39.49 6.09 16.03
C GLY A 327 -39.29 6.71 14.65
N ARG A 328 -39.56 8.02 14.46
CA ARG A 328 -39.26 8.74 13.21
C ARG A 328 -37.92 9.44 13.25
N CYS A 329 -37.46 9.85 14.44
CA CYS A 329 -36.16 10.49 14.61
C CYS A 329 -35.04 9.45 14.51
N HIS A 330 -35.26 8.27 15.09
CA HIS A 330 -34.32 7.15 15.09
C HIS A 330 -35.04 5.87 14.66
N PRO A 331 -35.21 5.64 13.34
CA PRO A 331 -35.96 4.49 12.83
C PRO A 331 -35.31 3.14 13.16
N ALA A 332 -34.02 3.13 13.46
CA ALA A 332 -33.29 1.96 13.98
C ALA A 332 -33.48 1.72 15.49
N GLY A 333 -34.27 2.56 16.17
CA GLY A 333 -34.40 2.61 17.62
C GLY A 333 -33.47 3.64 18.25
N LEU A 334 -33.91 4.19 19.40
CA LEU A 334 -33.04 4.78 20.41
C LEU A 334 -32.65 3.71 21.41
#